data_AF-A0A7W1WGN3-F1
#
_entry.id   AF-A0A7W1WGN3-F1
#
_cell.length_a   1.000
_cell.length_b   1.000
_cell.length_c   1.000
_cell.angle_alpha   90.00
_cell.angle_beta   90.00
_cell.angle_gamma   90.00
#
_symmetry.space_group_name_H-M   'P 1'
#
loop_
_entity.id
_entity.type
_entity.pdbx_description
1 polymer ?
#
loop_
_entity_poly.entity_id
_entity_poly.type
_entity_poly.pdbx_seq_one_letter_code
_entity_poly.pdbx_strand_id
1 'polypeptide(L)'
;MTIDGTPIFSGHDIRAVHFGETERIVVSFDHGRKDRDGFPVIGQQMKMAKRGIGTLSVTVSQNNWFLTPELPALRDALQKHCENARDIRAMTFSMGGFGCALLSRALNMRRAVMFSPQYSIFPAKAPWDKRRNGISKSYDEALDDLDQTIKHDLEGVIVFDPRIRMDVLHARALGRIAPRMQLVATPFTGHPANKFLLPKSEYWKYGYRLFRDDSPAAWFHKIRRKKREETIEYLNGMASYLDARDKRGAKRPPR
;
A
#
# COMPACT_ATOMS: atom_id res chain seq x y z
N MET A 1 11.78 10.39 -24.94
CA MET A 1 11.82 11.27 -23.77
C MET A 1 12.32 10.49 -22.56
N THR A 2 13.54 10.80 -22.12
CA THR A 2 13.95 10.64 -20.73
C THR A 2 12.99 11.48 -19.89
N ILE A 3 12.38 10.87 -18.87
CA ILE A 3 11.55 11.62 -17.93
C ILE A 3 12.45 11.85 -16.74
N ASP A 4 13.10 13.00 -16.74
CA ASP A 4 13.94 13.42 -15.62
C ASP A 4 13.01 13.78 -14.46
N GLY A 5 13.32 13.26 -13.28
CA GLY A 5 12.51 13.47 -12.09
C GLY A 5 12.80 14.83 -11.46
N THR A 6 11.76 15.57 -11.08
CA THR A 6 11.89 16.81 -10.31
C THR A 6 11.93 16.46 -8.81
N PRO A 7 13.03 16.74 -8.10
CA PRO A 7 13.09 16.56 -6.65
C PRO A 7 12.13 17.54 -5.97
N ILE A 8 11.20 17.03 -5.18
CA ILE A 8 10.24 17.81 -4.39
C ILE A 8 10.75 17.95 -2.94
N PHE A 9 11.36 16.89 -2.44
CA PHE A 9 12.00 16.85 -1.13
C PHE A 9 13.21 15.93 -1.18
N SER A 10 14.34 16.39 -0.64
CA SER A 10 15.61 15.66 -0.64
C SER A 10 16.19 15.60 0.77
N GLY A 11 15.67 14.68 1.57
CA GLY A 11 16.14 14.42 2.93
C GLY A 11 17.24 13.37 3.01
N HIS A 12 17.72 13.18 4.25
CA HIS A 12 18.64 12.11 4.61
C HIS A 12 17.95 10.74 4.54
N ASP A 13 16.77 10.61 5.13
CA ASP A 13 16.06 9.34 5.26
C ASP A 13 14.88 9.18 4.31
N ILE A 14 14.38 10.29 3.77
CA ILE A 14 13.19 10.32 2.92
C ILE A 14 13.35 11.27 1.74
N ARG A 15 12.85 10.86 0.58
CA ARG A 15 12.86 11.64 -0.66
C ARG A 15 11.50 11.61 -1.33
N ALA A 16 11.15 12.72 -1.98
CA ALA A 16 10.00 12.82 -2.86
C ALA A 16 10.45 13.31 -4.24
N VAL A 17 10.11 12.57 -5.29
CA VAL A 17 10.49 12.90 -6.68
C VAL A 17 9.27 12.79 -7.58
N HIS A 18 8.99 13.84 -8.34
CA HIS A 18 7.88 13.91 -9.28
C HIS A 18 8.32 13.63 -10.72
N PHE A 19 7.47 12.99 -11.51
CA PHE A 19 7.67 12.67 -12.91
C PHE A 19 6.41 12.98 -13.73
N GLY A 20 6.54 13.68 -14.86
CA GLY A 20 5.43 13.91 -15.80
C GLY A 20 4.44 14.99 -15.36
N GLU A 21 3.17 14.88 -15.78
CA GLU A 21 2.13 15.89 -15.52
C GLU A 21 1.87 16.14 -14.02
N THR A 22 1.28 17.28 -13.69
CA THR A 22 1.04 17.72 -12.30
C THR A 22 -0.43 17.85 -11.92
N GLU A 23 -1.38 17.79 -12.86
CA GLU A 23 -2.80 17.90 -12.53
C GLU A 23 -3.37 16.59 -11.97
N ARG A 24 -3.00 15.44 -12.57
CA ARG A 24 -3.41 14.11 -12.11
C ARG A 24 -2.18 13.30 -11.74
N ILE A 25 -2.09 12.95 -10.46
CA ILE A 25 -0.88 12.35 -9.89
C ILE A 25 -1.22 11.00 -9.28
N VAL A 26 -0.44 9.97 -9.62
CA VAL A 26 -0.36 8.74 -8.84
C VAL A 26 0.86 8.80 -7.94
N VAL A 27 0.63 8.72 -6.65
CA VAL A 27 1.65 8.62 -5.63
C VAL A 27 1.99 7.14 -5.40
N SER A 28 3.28 6.85 -5.40
CA SER A 28 3.80 5.55 -4.98
C SER A 28 4.64 5.73 -3.73
N PHE A 29 4.42 4.86 -2.76
CA PHE A 29 5.21 4.79 -1.54
C PHE A 29 6.06 3.53 -1.58
N ASP A 30 7.29 3.68 -1.14
CA ASP A 30 8.24 2.58 -1.09
C ASP A 30 7.77 1.47 -0.13
N HIS A 31 8.17 0.23 -0.44
CA HIS A 31 7.73 -0.98 0.27
C HIS A 31 8.90 -1.62 1.00
N GLY A 32 8.63 -2.35 2.08
CA GLY A 32 9.70 -3.00 2.85
C GLY A 32 10.51 -3.98 1.99
N ARG A 33 11.84 -3.92 2.08
CA ARG A 33 12.80 -4.80 1.39
C ARG A 33 13.74 -5.43 2.41
N LYS A 34 14.04 -6.73 2.32
CA LYS A 34 14.87 -7.42 3.32
C LYS A 34 16.28 -6.81 3.41
N ASP A 35 16.91 -6.64 2.25
CA ASP A 35 18.31 -6.19 2.13
C ASP A 35 18.33 -4.71 1.71
N ARG A 36 17.59 -3.87 2.44
CA ARG A 36 17.51 -2.45 2.11
C ARG A 36 18.80 -1.75 2.53
N ASP A 37 19.47 -1.18 1.54
CA ASP A 37 20.60 -0.29 1.71
C ASP A 37 20.41 0.93 0.79
N GLY A 38 20.03 2.05 1.38
CA GLY A 38 19.78 3.30 0.68
C GLY A 38 18.49 3.37 -0.17
N PHE A 39 18.38 4.46 -0.92
CA PHE A 39 17.21 4.77 -1.72
C PHE A 39 17.06 3.80 -2.91
N PRO A 40 15.83 3.32 -3.21
CA PRO A 40 15.59 2.45 -4.36
C PRO A 40 15.77 3.19 -5.69
N VAL A 41 16.07 2.43 -6.74
CA VAL A 41 15.93 2.89 -8.13
C VAL A 41 14.44 3.06 -8.47
N ILE A 42 14.08 4.23 -8.99
CA ILE A 42 12.69 4.59 -9.33
C ILE A 42 12.38 4.11 -10.76
N GLY A 43 11.78 2.91 -10.92
CA GLY A 43 11.58 2.29 -12.23
C GLY A 43 10.13 2.25 -12.75
N GLN A 44 9.18 1.79 -11.92
CA GLN A 44 7.77 1.62 -12.34
C GLN A 44 7.07 2.96 -12.52
N GLN A 45 7.48 3.96 -11.74
CA GLN A 45 6.96 5.32 -11.76
C GLN A 45 7.30 6.01 -13.09
N MET A 46 8.54 5.86 -13.57
CA MET A 46 8.92 6.31 -14.90
C MET A 46 8.09 5.66 -15.99
N LYS A 47 7.70 4.38 -15.85
CA LYS A 47 6.83 3.70 -16.84
C LYS A 47 5.42 4.27 -16.85
N MET A 48 4.91 4.75 -15.72
CA MET A 48 3.60 5.41 -15.62
C MET A 48 3.66 6.81 -16.21
N ALA A 49 4.70 7.57 -15.88
CA ALA A 49 4.95 8.88 -16.47
C ALA A 49 5.09 8.80 -18.01
N LYS A 50 5.77 7.77 -18.54
CA LYS A 50 5.84 7.50 -20.00
C LYS A 50 4.50 7.20 -20.65
N ARG A 51 3.45 6.92 -19.87
CA ARG A 51 2.07 6.70 -20.34
C ARG A 51 1.18 7.93 -20.12
N GLY A 52 1.77 9.09 -19.82
CA GLY A 52 1.06 10.36 -19.63
C GLY A 52 0.37 10.51 -18.27
N ILE A 53 0.79 9.75 -17.25
CA ILE A 53 0.25 9.84 -15.89
C ILE A 53 1.30 10.46 -14.97
N GLY A 54 0.98 11.59 -14.35
CA GLY A 54 1.84 12.22 -13.35
C GLY A 54 2.15 11.24 -12.23
N THR A 55 3.40 11.13 -11.82
CA THR A 55 3.79 10.18 -10.78
C THR A 55 4.68 10.84 -9.74
N LEU A 56 4.28 10.75 -8.48
CA LEU A 56 5.07 11.21 -7.34
C LEU A 56 5.57 10.00 -6.55
N SER A 57 6.88 9.87 -6.41
CA SER A 57 7.51 8.77 -5.68
C SER A 57 8.00 9.24 -4.33
N VAL A 58 7.50 8.64 -3.23
CA VAL A 58 8.02 8.85 -1.88
C VAL A 58 8.84 7.63 -1.47
N THR A 59 10.14 7.81 -1.29
CA THR A 59 11.10 6.74 -1.03
C THR A 59 11.87 6.99 0.26
N VAL A 60 12.30 5.90 0.90
CA VAL A 60 13.05 5.96 2.16
C VAL A 60 14.37 5.20 2.05
N SER A 61 15.40 5.65 2.77
CA SER A 61 16.72 5.03 2.77
C SER A 61 16.74 3.70 3.54
N GLN A 62 15.87 3.57 4.55
CA GLN A 62 15.77 2.42 5.46
C GLN A 62 14.32 1.95 5.59
N ASN A 63 14.09 0.75 6.15
CA ASN A 63 12.73 0.27 6.42
C ASN A 63 12.20 0.95 7.68
N ASN A 64 12.02 2.27 7.62
CA ASN A 64 11.66 3.11 8.75
C ASN A 64 10.17 3.40 8.86
N TRP A 65 9.33 2.77 8.03
CA TRP A 65 7.90 3.09 7.96
C TRP A 65 7.66 4.60 7.78
N PHE A 66 8.55 5.33 7.11
CA PHE A 66 8.44 6.79 6.94
C PHE A 66 8.52 7.58 8.26
N LEU A 67 8.86 6.93 9.38
CA LEU A 67 9.04 7.56 10.69
C LEU A 67 10.43 8.23 10.71
N THR A 68 10.47 9.51 10.37
CA THR A 68 11.67 10.35 10.38
C THR A 68 11.36 11.72 10.96
N PRO A 69 12.30 12.37 11.66
CA PRO A 69 12.18 13.79 12.06
C PRO A 69 11.93 14.74 10.89
N GLU A 70 12.20 14.32 9.65
CA GLU A 70 11.99 15.08 8.41
C GLU A 70 10.51 15.15 7.98
N LEU A 71 9.61 14.42 8.66
CA LEU A 71 8.19 14.33 8.30
C LEU A 71 7.47 15.69 8.19
N PRO A 72 7.62 16.66 9.12
CA PRO A 72 6.97 17.96 8.99
C PRO A 72 7.39 18.70 7.72
N ALA A 73 8.71 18.80 7.47
CA ALA A 73 9.25 19.46 6.29
C ALA A 73 8.83 18.77 4.98
N LEU A 74 8.76 17.44 4.98
CA LEU A 74 8.22 16.67 3.86
C LEU A 74 6.75 17.01 3.61
N ARG A 75 5.91 17.04 4.65
CA ARG A 75 4.48 17.36 4.52
C ARG A 75 4.26 18.72 3.90
N ASP A 76 5.01 19.73 4.34
CA ASP A 76 4.93 21.09 3.81
C ASP A 76 5.33 21.14 2.33
N ALA A 77 6.44 20.48 1.97
CA ALA A 77 6.90 20.41 0.59
C ALA A 77 5.87 19.69 -0.32
N LEU A 78 5.29 18.59 0.17
CA LEU A 78 4.27 17.84 -0.56
C LEU A 78 2.99 18.65 -0.75
N GLN A 79 2.52 19.33 0.30
CA GLN A 79 1.33 20.16 0.25
C GLN A 79 1.49 21.31 -0.76
N LYS A 80 2.62 22.02 -0.71
CA LYS A 80 2.92 23.11 -1.65
C LYS A 80 3.00 22.60 -3.10
N HIS A 81 3.69 21.49 -3.32
CA HIS A 81 3.81 20.90 -4.66
C HIS A 81 2.46 20.45 -5.24
N CYS A 82 1.58 19.97 -4.38
CA CYS A 82 0.29 19.39 -4.76
C CYS A 82 -0.88 20.38 -4.72
N GLU A 83 -0.66 21.65 -4.39
CA GLU A 83 -1.72 22.63 -4.13
C GLU A 83 -2.68 22.81 -5.32
N ASN A 84 -2.15 22.74 -6.54
CA ASN A 84 -2.89 22.92 -7.80
C ASN A 84 -3.28 21.60 -8.47
N ALA A 85 -2.95 20.46 -7.87
CA ALA A 85 -3.31 19.16 -8.42
C ALA A 85 -4.81 18.92 -8.26
N ARG A 86 -5.47 18.47 -9.33
CA ARG A 86 -6.92 18.22 -9.33
C ARG A 86 -7.29 16.85 -8.79
N ASP A 87 -6.41 15.86 -8.96
CA ASP A 87 -6.72 14.47 -8.63
C ASP A 87 -5.47 13.69 -8.24
N ILE A 88 -5.27 13.52 -6.93
CA ILE A 88 -4.14 12.78 -6.37
C ILE A 88 -4.61 11.43 -5.86
N ARG A 89 -3.93 10.37 -6.32
CA ARG A 89 -4.29 8.98 -6.03
C ARG A 89 -3.07 8.19 -5.64
N ALA A 90 -3.21 7.05 -4.98
CA ALA A 90 -2.05 6.23 -4.61
C ALA A 90 -2.20 4.75 -4.90
N MET A 91 -1.08 4.13 -5.24
CA MET A 91 -0.94 2.68 -5.35
C MET A 91 0.24 2.22 -4.48
N THR A 92 -0.04 1.41 -3.46
CA THR A 92 0.96 1.07 -2.45
C THR A 92 0.93 -0.38 -1.99
N PHE A 93 2.04 -0.80 -1.38
CA PHE A 93 2.26 -2.19 -0.96
C PHE A 93 2.87 -2.24 0.44
N SER A 94 2.31 -3.09 1.32
CA SER A 94 2.88 -3.41 2.63
C SER A 94 3.20 -2.15 3.46
N MET A 95 4.47 -1.91 3.77
CA MET A 95 4.96 -0.70 4.43
C MET A 95 4.50 0.59 3.74
N GLY A 96 4.42 0.63 2.41
CA GLY A 96 3.97 1.80 1.68
C GLY A 96 2.50 2.15 1.96
N GLY A 97 1.70 1.20 2.43
CA GLY A 97 0.34 1.47 2.91
C GLY A 97 0.31 2.36 4.14
N PHE A 98 1.28 2.19 5.05
CA PHE A 98 1.46 3.06 6.22
C PHE A 98 1.79 4.49 5.78
N GLY A 99 2.82 4.66 4.93
CA GLY A 99 3.20 5.97 4.40
C GLY A 99 2.07 6.66 3.64
N CYS A 100 1.28 5.89 2.87
CA CYS A 100 0.10 6.40 2.18
C CYS A 100 -0.93 6.97 3.14
N ALA A 101 -1.24 6.27 4.23
CA ALA A 101 -2.17 6.77 5.25
C ALA A 101 -1.60 8.00 5.95
N LEU A 102 -0.35 7.93 6.41
CA LEU A 102 0.38 8.99 7.14
C LEU A 102 0.47 10.31 6.37
N LEU A 103 0.58 10.25 5.04
CA LEU A 103 0.76 11.43 4.16
C LEU A 103 -0.48 11.76 3.31
N SER A 104 -1.57 10.99 3.47
CA SER A 104 -2.79 11.16 2.65
C SER A 104 -3.39 12.57 2.73
N ARG A 105 -3.37 13.20 3.92
CA ARG A 105 -3.89 14.56 4.09
C ARG A 105 -2.99 15.63 3.50
N ALA A 106 -1.68 15.56 3.73
CA ALA A 106 -0.71 16.51 3.17
C ALA A 106 -0.75 16.52 1.64
N LEU A 107 -1.02 15.36 1.04
CA LEU A 107 -1.18 15.18 -0.40
C LEU A 107 -2.59 15.46 -0.92
N ASN A 108 -3.55 15.86 -0.06
CA ASN A 108 -4.98 15.95 -0.41
C ASN A 108 -5.49 14.76 -1.24
N MET A 109 -5.08 13.55 -0.84
CA MET A 109 -5.26 12.34 -1.64
C MET A 109 -6.74 11.94 -1.72
N ARG A 110 -7.26 11.77 -2.94
CA ARG A 110 -8.65 11.40 -3.18
C ARG A 110 -8.89 9.90 -3.05
N ARG A 111 -8.04 9.08 -3.69
CA ARG A 111 -8.24 7.61 -3.76
C ARG A 111 -6.95 6.82 -3.59
N ALA A 112 -7.03 5.66 -2.95
CA ALA A 112 -5.90 4.72 -2.86
C ALA A 112 -6.28 3.27 -3.16
N VAL A 113 -5.35 2.52 -3.75
CA VAL A 113 -5.30 1.06 -3.67
C VAL A 113 -4.12 0.69 -2.78
N MET A 114 -4.41 0.05 -1.65
CA MET A 114 -3.41 -0.43 -0.70
C MET A 114 -3.39 -1.95 -0.69
N PHE A 115 -2.27 -2.55 -1.08
CA PHE A 115 -2.09 -4.01 -1.06
C PHE A 115 -1.37 -4.48 0.20
N SER A 116 -2.05 -5.32 0.98
CA SER A 116 -1.59 -5.83 2.27
C SER A 116 -0.95 -4.76 3.16
N PRO A 117 -1.59 -3.59 3.34
CA PRO A 117 -0.97 -2.48 4.06
C PRO A 117 -0.69 -2.85 5.52
N GLN A 118 0.29 -2.19 6.11
CA GLN A 118 0.55 -2.26 7.55
C GLN A 118 -0.03 -1.02 8.23
N TYR A 119 -0.67 -1.21 9.38
CA TYR A 119 -1.30 -0.16 10.17
C TYR A 119 -0.31 0.56 11.09
N SER A 120 0.54 -0.19 11.80
CA SER A 120 1.59 0.35 12.67
C SER A 120 2.61 -0.74 12.98
N ILE A 121 3.81 -0.35 13.40
CA ILE A 121 4.84 -1.22 13.96
C ILE A 121 4.87 -1.22 15.49
N PHE A 122 4.21 -0.25 16.13
CA PHE A 122 4.31 -0.05 17.57
C PHE A 122 3.36 -0.99 18.33
N PRO A 123 3.81 -1.62 19.44
CA PRO A 123 2.98 -2.49 20.24
C PRO A 123 1.75 -1.83 20.86
N ALA A 124 1.74 -0.52 21.09
CA ALA A 124 0.57 0.16 21.63
C ALA A 124 -0.59 0.20 20.61
N LYS A 125 -0.26 0.40 19.33
CA LYS A 125 -1.22 0.44 18.23
C LYS A 125 -1.49 -0.92 17.61
N ALA A 126 -0.50 -1.81 17.57
CA ALA A 126 -0.61 -3.13 16.96
C ALA A 126 -0.09 -4.26 17.87
N PRO A 127 -0.63 -4.45 19.09
CA PRO A 127 -0.17 -5.48 20.04
C PRO A 127 -0.23 -6.92 19.50
N TRP A 128 -1.01 -7.15 18.44
CA TRP A 128 -1.13 -8.43 17.75
C TRP A 128 0.00 -8.71 16.74
N ASP A 129 0.85 -7.74 16.38
CA ASP A 129 1.97 -7.92 15.43
C ASP A 129 3.35 -7.88 16.11
N LYS A 130 3.66 -8.93 16.88
CA LYS A 130 4.95 -9.03 17.60
C LYS A 130 6.18 -9.07 16.69
N ARG A 131 6.01 -9.29 15.38
CA ARG A 131 7.11 -9.35 14.40
C ARG A 131 7.85 -8.02 14.25
N ARG A 132 7.24 -6.91 14.70
CA ARG A 132 7.76 -5.55 14.56
C ARG A 132 8.33 -4.96 15.85
N ASN A 133 8.17 -5.62 16.99
CA ASN A 133 8.64 -5.11 18.29
C ASN A 133 10.14 -4.83 18.37
N GLY A 134 10.96 -5.57 17.62
CA GLY A 134 12.41 -5.33 17.56
C GLY A 134 12.73 -4.01 16.87
N ILE A 135 12.16 -3.82 15.67
CA ILE A 135 12.43 -2.65 14.84
C ILE A 135 11.73 -1.38 15.34
N SER A 136 10.58 -1.51 16.01
CA SER A 136 9.84 -0.35 16.55
C SER A 136 10.62 0.41 17.62
N LYS A 137 11.53 -0.26 18.35
CA LYS A 137 12.38 0.39 19.38
C LYS A 137 13.35 1.42 18.81
N SER A 138 13.61 1.37 17.50
CA SER A 138 14.52 2.30 16.82
C SER A 138 13.84 3.58 16.36
N TYR A 139 12.53 3.73 16.58
CA TYR A 139 11.75 4.86 16.11
C TYR A 139 10.98 5.52 17.24
N ASP A 140 10.83 6.83 17.15
CA ASP A 140 9.98 7.60 18.04
C ASP A 140 8.50 7.32 17.73
N GLU A 141 7.76 6.82 18.72
CA GLU A 141 6.33 6.52 18.61
C GLU A 141 5.49 7.77 18.36
N ALA A 142 5.95 8.96 18.76
CA ALA A 142 5.27 10.21 18.49
C ALA A 142 5.19 10.56 16.99
N LEU A 143 6.05 9.97 16.16
CA LEU A 143 6.01 10.13 14.71
C LEU A 143 4.91 9.29 14.04
N ASP A 144 4.34 8.30 14.73
CA ASP A 144 3.14 7.56 14.28
C ASP A 144 1.87 8.32 14.70
N ASP A 145 1.67 9.47 14.06
CA ASP A 145 0.46 10.30 14.20
C ASP A 145 -0.64 9.93 13.19
N LEU A 146 -0.61 8.69 12.68
CA LEU A 146 -1.43 8.25 11.56
C LEU A 146 -2.93 8.42 11.82
N ASP A 147 -3.39 8.17 13.05
CA ASP A 147 -4.81 8.29 13.43
C ASP A 147 -5.28 9.75 13.38
N GLN A 148 -4.36 10.69 13.61
CA GLN A 148 -4.61 12.12 13.50
C GLN A 148 -4.46 12.61 12.07
N THR A 149 -3.54 12.05 11.28
CA THR A 149 -3.12 12.61 9.98
C THR A 149 -3.76 11.97 8.75
N ILE A 150 -4.36 10.79 8.89
CA ILE A 150 -5.07 10.15 7.78
C ILE A 150 -6.23 11.02 7.28
N LYS A 151 -6.38 11.16 5.96
CA LYS A 151 -7.49 11.90 5.36
C LYS A 151 -8.79 11.10 5.56
N HIS A 152 -9.73 11.64 6.33
CA HIS A 152 -10.95 10.93 6.75
C HIS A 152 -11.86 10.48 5.59
N ASP A 153 -11.89 11.26 4.50
CA ASP A 153 -12.64 10.98 3.28
C ASP A 153 -11.81 10.29 2.19
N LEU A 154 -10.63 9.74 2.53
CA LEU A 154 -9.84 8.91 1.60
C LEU A 154 -10.67 7.72 1.11
N GLU A 155 -10.95 7.68 -0.18
CA GLU A 155 -11.71 6.60 -0.82
C GLU A 155 -10.79 5.50 -1.39
N GLY A 156 -11.37 4.36 -1.73
CA GLY A 156 -10.68 3.33 -2.51
C GLY A 156 -10.77 1.97 -1.86
N VAL A 157 -9.68 1.20 -1.93
CA VAL A 157 -9.66 -0.20 -1.48
C VAL A 157 -8.40 -0.57 -0.70
N ILE A 158 -8.62 -1.32 0.38
CA ILE A 158 -7.58 -2.07 1.08
C ILE A 158 -7.73 -3.53 0.62
N VAL A 159 -6.80 -3.98 -0.21
CA VAL A 159 -6.77 -5.34 -0.76
C VAL A 159 -5.88 -6.20 0.13
N PHE A 160 -6.42 -7.33 0.63
CA PHE A 160 -5.71 -8.18 1.58
C PHE A 160 -6.00 -9.66 1.34
N ASP A 161 -5.04 -10.53 1.65
CA ASP A 161 -5.27 -11.96 1.61
C ASP A 161 -5.85 -12.43 2.95
N PRO A 162 -7.13 -12.85 3.02
CA PRO A 162 -7.75 -13.32 4.25
C PRO A 162 -7.18 -14.64 4.77
N ARG A 163 -6.22 -15.27 4.08
CA ARG A 163 -5.48 -16.45 4.57
C ARG A 163 -4.25 -16.07 5.37
N ILE A 164 -3.83 -14.81 5.32
CA ILE A 164 -2.74 -14.27 6.12
C ILE A 164 -3.37 -13.49 7.28
N ARG A 165 -3.32 -14.06 8.50
CA ARG A 165 -3.92 -13.44 9.70
C ARG A 165 -3.48 -11.99 9.86
N MET A 166 -2.21 -11.70 9.59
CA MET A 166 -1.67 -10.35 9.76
C MET A 166 -2.21 -9.34 8.76
N ASP A 167 -2.44 -9.74 7.52
CA ASP A 167 -3.07 -8.89 6.51
C ASP A 167 -4.50 -8.53 6.93
N VAL A 168 -5.25 -9.49 7.49
CA VAL A 168 -6.61 -9.23 8.02
C VAL A 168 -6.59 -8.21 9.15
N LEU A 169 -5.68 -8.37 10.10
CA LEU A 169 -5.64 -7.51 11.30
C LEU A 169 -5.23 -6.09 10.94
N HIS A 170 -4.21 -5.91 10.08
CA HIS A 170 -3.81 -4.59 9.60
C HIS A 170 -4.88 -3.93 8.73
N ALA A 171 -5.50 -4.68 7.80
CA ALA A 171 -6.58 -4.16 6.97
C ALA A 171 -7.77 -3.67 7.81
N ARG A 172 -8.17 -4.45 8.84
CA ARG A 172 -9.24 -4.05 9.76
C ARG A 172 -8.87 -2.84 10.61
N ALA A 173 -7.64 -2.73 11.10
CA ALA A 173 -7.21 -1.59 11.89
C ALA A 173 -7.26 -0.30 11.05
N LEU A 174 -6.69 -0.32 9.85
CA LEU A 174 -6.79 0.81 8.90
C LEU A 174 -8.25 1.11 8.51
N GLY A 175 -9.08 0.10 8.27
CA GLY A 175 -10.49 0.31 7.92
C GLY A 175 -11.31 1.02 8.99
N ARG A 176 -10.89 1.00 10.27
CA ARG A 176 -11.58 1.75 11.34
C ARG A 176 -11.34 3.25 11.27
N ILE A 177 -10.15 3.65 10.83
CA ILE A 177 -9.72 5.06 10.77
C ILE A 177 -9.83 5.65 9.35
N ALA A 178 -10.03 4.81 8.34
CA ALA A 178 -10.30 5.18 6.96
C ALA A 178 -11.68 4.64 6.52
N PRO A 179 -12.80 5.17 7.05
CA PRO A 179 -14.12 4.55 6.91
C PRO A 179 -14.65 4.51 5.46
N ARG A 180 -14.09 5.32 4.55
CA ARG A 180 -14.42 5.31 3.12
C ARG A 180 -13.58 4.34 2.28
N MET A 181 -12.58 3.70 2.87
CA MET A 181 -11.78 2.65 2.21
C MET A 181 -12.49 1.31 2.32
N GLN A 182 -12.75 0.66 1.19
CA GLN A 182 -13.41 -0.65 1.15
C GLN A 182 -12.41 -1.78 1.41
N LEU A 183 -12.73 -2.68 2.34
CA LEU A 183 -11.92 -3.88 2.58
C LEU A 183 -12.24 -4.95 1.52
N VAL A 184 -11.23 -5.32 0.72
CA VAL A 184 -11.37 -6.28 -0.39
C VAL A 184 -10.54 -7.52 -0.10
N ALA A 185 -11.22 -8.61 0.23
CA ALA A 185 -10.59 -9.90 0.45
C ALA A 185 -10.25 -10.61 -0.87
N THR A 186 -8.96 -10.92 -1.06
CA THR A 186 -8.46 -11.70 -2.20
C THR A 186 -7.75 -12.97 -1.71
N PRO A 187 -8.49 -14.04 -1.37
CA PRO A 187 -7.89 -15.27 -0.86
C PRO A 187 -6.84 -15.84 -1.80
N PHE A 188 -5.72 -16.26 -1.21
CA PHE A 188 -4.56 -16.92 -1.81
C PHE A 188 -3.68 -16.03 -2.70
N THR A 189 -3.92 -14.70 -2.76
CA THR A 189 -3.05 -13.77 -3.49
C THR A 189 -1.76 -13.41 -2.72
N GLY A 190 -1.53 -13.96 -1.54
CA GLY A 190 -0.31 -13.81 -0.75
C GLY A 190 -0.11 -12.41 -0.16
N HIS A 191 1.14 -12.13 0.23
CA HIS A 191 1.61 -10.82 0.69
C HIS A 191 2.74 -10.34 -0.23
N PRO A 192 2.57 -9.24 -0.99
CA PRO A 192 1.35 -8.44 -1.10
C PRO A 192 0.18 -9.17 -1.78
N ALA A 193 -1.04 -8.78 -1.44
CA ALA A 193 -2.30 -9.39 -1.87
C ALA A 193 -2.69 -9.07 -3.32
N ASN A 194 -1.75 -9.29 -4.23
CA ASN A 194 -1.92 -9.07 -5.65
C ASN A 194 -1.16 -10.07 -6.52
N LYS A 195 -0.58 -11.13 -5.92
CA LYS A 195 0.03 -12.21 -6.70
C LYS A 195 -0.98 -12.72 -7.74
N PHE A 196 -0.48 -13.05 -8.92
CA PHE A 196 -1.19 -13.54 -10.12
C PHE A 196 -2.37 -12.71 -10.66
N LEU A 197 -2.81 -11.64 -9.97
CA LEU A 197 -3.89 -10.79 -10.47
C LEU A 197 -3.47 -10.07 -11.75
N LEU A 198 -2.27 -9.48 -11.73
CA LEU A 198 -1.59 -8.92 -12.89
C LEU A 198 -0.10 -9.31 -12.84
N PRO A 199 0.58 -9.46 -13.98
CA PRO A 199 2.03 -9.55 -14.00
C PRO A 199 2.65 -8.21 -13.57
N LYS A 200 3.87 -8.24 -13.01
CA LYS A 200 4.59 -7.04 -12.54
C LYS A 200 4.73 -5.95 -13.62
N SER A 201 4.88 -6.35 -14.88
CA SER A 201 4.94 -5.44 -16.04
C SER A 201 3.67 -4.60 -16.22
N GLU A 202 2.54 -5.04 -15.65
CA GLU A 202 1.23 -4.41 -15.78
C GLU A 202 0.73 -3.74 -14.51
N TYR A 203 1.53 -3.65 -13.44
CA TYR A 203 1.08 -3.01 -12.18
C TYR A 203 0.64 -1.56 -12.36
N TRP A 204 1.14 -0.86 -13.38
CA TRP A 204 0.66 0.48 -13.76
C TRP A 204 -0.86 0.52 -14.01
N LYS A 205 -1.47 -0.59 -14.41
CA LYS A 205 -2.92 -0.70 -14.62
C LYS A 205 -3.71 -0.53 -13.33
N TYR A 206 -3.16 -0.89 -12.16
CA TYR A 206 -3.81 -0.62 -10.87
C TYR A 206 -3.89 0.89 -10.61
N GLY A 207 -2.81 1.64 -10.87
CA GLY A 207 -2.82 3.10 -10.76
C GLY A 207 -3.78 3.76 -11.74
N TYR A 208 -3.78 3.32 -13.01
CA TYR A 208 -4.72 3.81 -14.02
C TYR A 208 -6.17 3.51 -13.66
N ARG A 209 -6.43 2.35 -13.06
CA ARG A 209 -7.77 1.92 -12.64
C ARG A 209 -8.40 2.89 -11.64
N LEU A 210 -7.59 3.53 -10.80
CA LEU A 210 -8.08 4.50 -9.84
C LEU A 210 -8.69 5.74 -10.53
N PHE A 211 -8.37 6.00 -11.81
CA PHE A 211 -8.99 7.02 -12.66
C PHE A 211 -10.24 6.63 -13.42
N ARG A 212 -10.88 5.55 -12.98
CA ARG A 212 -12.16 5.14 -13.52
C ARG A 212 -13.24 5.31 -12.46
N ASP A 213 -14.45 5.65 -12.90
CA ASP A 213 -15.58 5.95 -12.02
C ASP A 213 -16.27 4.69 -11.46
N ASP A 214 -15.86 3.52 -11.91
CA ASP A 214 -16.43 2.24 -11.47
C ASP A 214 -15.76 1.69 -10.21
N SER A 215 -16.48 0.81 -9.51
CA SER A 215 -16.05 0.24 -8.22
C SER A 215 -14.70 -0.49 -8.36
N PRO A 216 -13.64 -0.04 -7.67
CA PRO A 216 -12.37 -0.76 -7.63
C PRO A 216 -12.54 -2.16 -7.00
N ALA A 217 -13.40 -2.30 -5.98
CA ALA A 217 -13.66 -3.57 -5.32
C ALA A 217 -14.26 -4.62 -6.27
N ALA A 218 -15.27 -4.23 -7.06
CA ALA A 218 -15.89 -5.12 -8.04
C ALA A 218 -14.87 -5.63 -9.07
N TRP A 219 -13.93 -4.76 -9.47
CA TRP A 219 -12.86 -5.12 -10.39
C TRP A 219 -11.89 -6.14 -9.80
N PHE A 220 -11.45 -5.96 -8.56
CA PHE A 220 -10.57 -6.93 -7.87
C PHE A 220 -11.22 -8.31 -7.73
N HIS A 221 -12.52 -8.35 -7.40
CA HIS A 221 -13.25 -9.61 -7.38
C HIS A 221 -13.37 -10.25 -8.76
N LYS A 222 -13.65 -9.46 -9.80
CA LYS A 222 -13.75 -9.94 -11.19
C LYS A 222 -12.42 -10.51 -11.69
N ILE A 223 -11.32 -9.77 -11.55
CA ILE A 223 -10.00 -10.23 -12.03
C ILE A 223 -9.51 -11.46 -11.27
N ARG A 224 -9.71 -11.51 -9.94
CA ARG A 224 -9.39 -12.71 -9.17
C ARG A 224 -10.21 -13.91 -9.65
N ARG A 225 -11.54 -13.76 -9.80
CA ARG A 225 -12.40 -14.86 -10.29
C ARG A 225 -11.93 -15.39 -11.64
N LYS A 226 -11.58 -14.50 -12.56
CA LYS A 226 -11.07 -14.89 -13.89
C LYS A 226 -9.75 -15.64 -13.80
N LYS A 227 -8.83 -15.22 -12.94
CA LYS A 227 -7.45 -15.76 -12.90
C LYS A 227 -7.29 -17.00 -12.03
N ARG A 228 -8.13 -17.19 -11.01
CA ARG A 228 -7.91 -18.18 -9.95
C ARG A 228 -7.81 -19.63 -10.45
N GLU A 229 -8.60 -20.01 -11.45
CA GLU A 229 -8.67 -21.40 -11.94
C GLU A 229 -7.47 -21.74 -12.85
N GLU A 230 -6.80 -20.72 -13.41
CA GLU A 230 -5.64 -20.86 -14.28
C GLU A 230 -4.30 -20.68 -13.52
N THR A 231 -4.36 -20.44 -12.21
CA THR A 231 -3.18 -20.05 -11.41
C THR A 231 -2.76 -21.15 -10.46
N ILE A 232 -1.55 -21.67 -10.63
CA ILE A 232 -1.01 -22.74 -9.78
C ILE A 232 -0.91 -22.35 -8.30
N GLU A 233 -0.54 -21.10 -7.98
CA GLU A 233 -0.48 -20.62 -6.60
C GLU A 233 -1.85 -20.63 -5.92
N TYR A 234 -2.90 -20.28 -6.66
CA TYR A 234 -4.27 -20.34 -6.15
C TYR A 234 -4.70 -21.78 -5.91
N LEU A 235 -4.48 -22.66 -6.90
CA LEU A 235 -4.86 -24.07 -6.81
C LEU A 235 -4.15 -24.77 -5.65
N ASN A 236 -2.85 -24.56 -5.49
CA ASN A 236 -2.06 -25.10 -4.37
C ASN A 236 -2.54 -24.56 -3.02
N GLY A 237 -2.79 -23.25 -2.94
CA GLY A 237 -3.31 -22.62 -1.73
C GLY A 237 -4.69 -23.17 -1.33
N MET A 238 -5.57 -23.38 -2.32
CA MET A 238 -6.90 -23.95 -2.11
C MET A 238 -6.81 -25.41 -1.66
N ALA A 239 -6.01 -26.23 -2.33
CA ALA A 239 -5.80 -27.63 -1.95
C ALA A 239 -5.31 -27.75 -0.50
N SER A 240 -4.25 -27.00 -0.16
CA SER A 240 -3.70 -26.96 1.21
C SER A 240 -4.74 -26.51 2.25
N TYR A 241 -5.60 -25.55 1.88
CA TYR A 241 -6.67 -25.08 2.76
C TYR A 241 -7.74 -26.15 3.00
N LEU A 242 -8.15 -26.88 1.96
CA LEU A 242 -9.13 -27.96 2.05
C LEU A 242 -8.57 -29.10 2.92
N ASP A 243 -7.33 -29.53 2.69
CA ASP A 243 -6.67 -30.57 3.50
C ASP A 243 -6.63 -30.18 4.99
N ALA A 244 -6.26 -28.94 5.29
CA ALA A 244 -6.21 -28.44 6.66
C ALA A 244 -7.61 -28.30 7.29
N ARG A 245 -8.64 -28.01 6.49
CA ARG A 245 -10.03 -27.97 6.96
C ARG A 245 -10.52 -29.37 7.31
N ASP A 246 -10.26 -30.35 6.46
CA ASP A 246 -10.75 -31.71 6.63
C ASP A 246 -10.06 -32.39 7.82
N LYS A 247 -8.74 -32.18 8.00
CA LYS A 247 -8.01 -32.58 9.21
C LYS A 247 -8.56 -31.98 10.51
N ARG A 248 -9.13 -30.77 10.47
CA ARG A 248 -9.78 -30.14 11.64
C ARG A 248 -11.19 -30.68 11.88
N GLY A 249 -11.92 -30.99 10.80
CA GLY A 249 -13.23 -31.63 10.85
C GLY A 249 -13.16 -33.02 11.49
N ALA A 250 -12.18 -33.83 11.08
CA ALA A 250 -11.95 -35.18 11.61
C ALA A 250 -11.52 -35.21 13.10
N LYS A 251 -10.98 -34.10 13.63
CA LYS A 251 -10.56 -33.98 15.05
C LYS A 251 -11.67 -33.51 16.00
N ARG A 252 -12.87 -33.17 15.50
CA ARG A 252 -14.00 -32.84 16.36
C ARG A 252 -14.74 -34.16 16.70
N PRO A 253 -14.87 -34.53 18.00
CA PRO A 253 -15.66 -35.70 18.35
C PRO A 253 -17.12 -35.49 17.89
N PRO A 254 -17.85 -36.56 17.55
CA PRO A 254 -19.28 -36.46 17.28
C PRO A 254 -19.99 -35.81 18.47
N ARG A 255 -20.92 -34.91 18.16
CA ARG A 255 -21.76 -34.23 19.15
C ARG A 255 -22.76 -35.19 19.77
#